data_AF-A0A1X0RL94-F1
#
_entry.id   AF-A0A1X0RL94-F1
#
_cell.length_a   1.000
_cell.length_b   1.000
_cell.length_c   1.000
_cell.angle_alpha   90.00
_cell.angle_beta   90.00
_cell.angle_gamma   90.00
#
_symmetry.space_group_name_H-M   'P 1'
#
loop_
_entity.id
_entity.type
_entity.pdbx_description
1 polymer ?
#
loop_
_entity_poly.entity_id
_entity_poly.type
_entity_poly.pdbx_seq_one_letter_code
_entity_poly.pdbx_strand_id
1 'polypeptide(L)'
;MPEDLSTPVSLTQQNRQATEQQKKKKKKKKSKASKLPEAGSELPDDYVEKYQEDLIDNPFDPELPLSQRVEYAIWKYRKNHKFTEEKKAIFDNYLKFGGIITGQNMFLGRTTAADVDEDGEMDYKAAKLAIDTVPDELEEGVEVSFSEVAQVYFGNTFIREGRFIAMQDFVDAPNIIDAFLKYLQIRNVAPEYADDIAKARAIVSQAKVELPKCKKVSVDMPGKLNRACAIVFGDESISMDMSWMNDASAKTMKMFSEFLDEVVGMTREEATNIVRSQMGDIKGVHVLKTLNFVLAKVTSIPPIPADAQPDAFFKVTFTNYDDNKETYDIVLEKEIIDNLVLGMVARVTLCKLSNGEWYLEKATRIMPSFYMEDDCLCEEDYDY
;
A
#
# COMPACT_ATOMS: atom_id res chain seq x y z
N MET A 1 31.19 3.89 -50.00
CA MET A 1 30.59 2.75 -49.29
C MET A 1 31.69 2.08 -48.48
N PRO A 2 31.82 2.39 -47.18
CA PRO A 2 32.60 1.58 -46.25
C PRO A 2 31.67 0.60 -45.51
N GLU A 3 32.05 -0.68 -45.52
CA GLU A 3 31.45 -1.77 -44.77
C GLU A 3 32.14 -1.93 -43.40
N ASP A 4 31.41 -2.54 -42.46
CA ASP A 4 31.81 -3.09 -41.16
C ASP A 4 31.87 -2.18 -39.91
N LEU A 5 30.71 -2.02 -39.28
CA LEU A 5 30.54 -1.74 -37.84
C LEU A 5 30.52 -3.08 -37.07
N SER A 6 31.57 -3.35 -36.29
CA SER A 6 31.67 -4.55 -35.44
C SER A 6 30.78 -4.47 -34.20
N THR A 7 30.13 -5.58 -33.87
CA THR A 7 29.23 -5.79 -32.72
C THR A 7 29.96 -6.00 -31.37
N PRO A 8 29.28 -5.78 -30.22
CA PRO A 8 29.90 -5.52 -28.91
C PRO A 8 30.31 -6.76 -28.09
N VAL A 9 30.68 -7.87 -28.74
CA VAL A 9 31.03 -9.13 -28.04
C VAL A 9 32.52 -9.22 -27.68
N SER A 10 33.37 -8.42 -28.32
CA SER A 10 34.84 -8.55 -28.25
C SER A 10 35.50 -7.95 -26.99
N LEU A 11 34.82 -7.09 -26.25
CA LEU A 11 35.38 -6.45 -25.03
C LEU A 11 35.23 -7.32 -23.77
N THR A 12 34.35 -8.32 -23.79
CA THR A 12 34.03 -9.13 -22.60
C THR A 12 35.05 -10.24 -22.33
N GLN A 13 35.86 -10.63 -23.33
CA GLN A 13 36.85 -11.70 -23.19
C GLN A 13 38.24 -11.23 -22.77
N GLN A 14 38.61 -9.96 -22.98
CA GLN A 14 39.92 -9.44 -22.54
C GLN A 14 40.00 -9.12 -21.05
N ASN A 15 38.89 -8.83 -20.37
CA ASN A 15 38.90 -8.55 -18.92
C ASN A 15 38.89 -9.80 -18.04
N ARG A 16 38.73 -11.01 -18.60
CA ARG A 16 38.68 -12.26 -17.82
C ARG A 16 40.06 -12.89 -17.53
N GLN A 17 41.15 -12.41 -18.14
CA GLN A 17 42.48 -13.01 -17.98
C GLN A 17 43.48 -12.20 -17.12
N ALA A 18 43.08 -11.06 -16.55
CA ALA A 18 43.98 -10.19 -15.78
C ALA A 18 43.73 -10.15 -14.26
N THR A 19 42.96 -11.07 -13.67
CA THR A 19 42.63 -11.00 -12.22
C THR A 19 42.80 -12.30 -11.44
N GLU A 20 43.70 -13.19 -11.85
CA GLU A 20 44.03 -14.42 -11.11
C GLU A 20 45.20 -14.31 -10.12
N GLN A 21 45.73 -13.12 -9.83
CA GLN A 21 46.81 -12.98 -8.85
C GLN A 21 46.35 -12.35 -7.51
N GLN A 22 46.22 -13.23 -6.52
CA GLN A 22 46.32 -13.00 -5.06
C GLN A 22 45.25 -12.13 -4.38
N LYS A 23 44.04 -12.66 -4.21
CA LYS A 23 43.16 -12.23 -3.10
C LYS A 23 43.47 -13.04 -1.83
N LYS A 24 44.36 -12.51 -0.98
CA LYS A 24 44.38 -12.85 0.45
C LYS A 24 42.97 -12.62 1.01
N LYS A 25 42.35 -13.66 1.59
CA LYS A 25 41.05 -13.58 2.27
C LYS A 25 41.13 -12.54 3.40
N LYS A 26 40.74 -11.28 3.12
CA LYS A 26 40.38 -10.33 4.17
C LYS A 26 39.19 -10.93 4.90
N LYS A 27 39.35 -11.23 6.20
CA LYS A 27 38.23 -11.54 7.10
C LYS A 27 37.19 -10.44 6.91
N LYS A 28 35.97 -10.80 6.44
CA LYS A 28 34.83 -9.87 6.44
C LYS A 28 34.70 -9.33 7.87
N LYS A 29 35.02 -8.05 8.09
CA LYS A 29 34.62 -7.35 9.31
C LYS A 29 33.10 -7.52 9.39
N LYS A 30 32.59 -8.16 10.45
CA LYS A 30 31.16 -8.19 10.74
C LYS A 30 30.69 -6.74 10.74
N SER A 31 29.70 -6.39 9.91
CA SER A 31 29.23 -5.01 9.81
C SER A 31 28.69 -4.56 11.17
N LYS A 32 29.09 -3.35 11.62
CA LYS A 32 28.65 -2.73 12.88
C LYS A 32 27.11 -2.59 12.95
N ALA A 33 26.44 -2.60 11.80
CA ALA A 33 24.97 -2.57 11.66
C ALA A 33 24.25 -3.87 12.07
N SER A 34 24.94 -5.01 12.24
CA SER A 34 24.28 -6.28 12.59
C SER A 34 23.69 -6.35 14.01
N LYS A 35 23.89 -5.31 14.84
CA LYS A 35 23.38 -5.22 16.22
C LYS A 35 22.38 -4.07 16.44
N LEU A 36 21.95 -3.39 15.38
CA LEU A 36 20.92 -2.34 15.50
C LEU A 36 19.53 -2.98 15.50
N PRO A 37 18.55 -2.41 16.22
CA PRO A 37 17.15 -2.79 16.07
C PRO A 37 16.71 -2.63 14.61
N GLU A 38 15.79 -3.49 14.19
CA GLU A 38 15.23 -3.42 12.84
C GLU A 38 14.20 -2.30 12.76
N ALA A 39 14.15 -1.55 11.67
CA ALA A 39 13.11 -0.55 11.48
C ALA A 39 11.72 -1.19 11.58
N GLY A 40 10.87 -0.60 12.42
CA GLY A 40 9.53 -1.12 12.72
C GLY A 40 9.45 -2.19 13.81
N SER A 41 10.57 -2.57 14.45
CA SER A 41 10.49 -3.36 15.69
C SER A 41 9.92 -2.53 16.83
N GLU A 42 9.15 -3.14 17.73
CA GLU A 42 8.66 -2.47 18.93
C GLU A 42 9.82 -1.91 19.76
N LEU A 43 9.79 -0.59 19.96
CA LEU A 43 10.72 0.08 20.86
C LEU A 43 10.16 -0.04 22.28
N PRO A 44 10.89 -0.59 23.26
CA PRO A 44 10.42 -0.63 24.64
C PRO A 44 10.45 0.77 25.26
N ASP A 45 9.79 0.97 26.40
CA ASP A 45 9.74 2.28 27.06
C ASP A 45 11.11 2.69 27.64
N ASP A 46 11.94 1.71 27.97
CA ASP A 46 13.35 1.87 28.36
C ASP A 46 14.29 1.79 27.14
N TYR A 47 13.82 2.12 25.94
CA TYR A 47 14.64 2.08 24.73
C TYR A 47 15.93 2.89 24.87
N VAL A 48 17.06 2.19 24.79
CA VAL A 48 18.40 2.79 24.83
C VAL A 48 19.04 2.70 23.45
N GLU A 49 19.35 3.86 22.88
CA GLU A 49 20.06 3.94 21.61
C GLU A 49 21.48 3.41 21.71
N LYS A 50 21.96 2.80 20.62
CA LYS A 50 23.35 2.34 20.53
C LYS A 50 24.31 3.52 20.36
N TYR A 51 23.93 4.52 19.58
CA TYR A 51 24.69 5.75 19.37
C TYR A 51 24.02 6.89 20.14
N GLN A 52 24.26 6.94 21.46
CA GLN A 52 23.60 7.91 22.35
C GLN A 52 24.07 9.35 22.10
N GLU A 53 25.37 9.55 21.87
CA GLU A 53 25.96 10.88 21.70
C GLU A 53 25.28 11.65 20.57
N ASP A 54 24.69 12.78 20.94
CA ASP A 54 24.15 13.74 19.99
C ASP A 54 25.31 14.66 19.52
N LEU A 55 25.41 14.83 18.20
CA LEU A 55 26.43 15.69 17.58
C LEU A 55 26.16 17.19 17.79
N ILE A 56 24.94 17.54 18.21
CA ILE A 56 24.51 18.89 18.54
C ILE A 56 24.08 18.88 19.99
N ASP A 57 24.41 19.94 20.72
CA ASP A 57 23.94 20.13 22.09
C ASP A 57 22.44 20.47 22.08
N ASN A 58 21.64 19.75 22.88
CA ASN A 58 20.17 19.88 22.97
C ASN A 58 19.45 19.99 21.61
N PRO A 59 19.55 18.97 20.72
CA PRO A 59 18.99 19.04 19.37
C PRO A 59 17.46 19.08 19.32
N PHE A 60 16.79 18.82 20.44
CA PHE A 60 15.32 18.80 20.57
C PHE A 60 14.78 19.90 21.48
N ASP A 61 15.57 20.96 21.72
CA ASP A 61 15.11 22.12 22.47
C ASP A 61 13.88 22.74 21.77
N PRO A 62 12.74 22.90 22.46
CA PRO A 62 11.54 23.51 21.89
C PRO A 62 11.73 24.93 21.36
N GLU A 63 12.80 25.64 21.77
CA GLU A 63 13.17 26.94 21.20
C GLU A 63 13.68 26.83 19.74
N LEU A 64 14.10 25.64 19.31
CA LEU A 64 14.49 25.37 17.92
C LEU A 64 13.25 25.14 17.04
N PRO A 65 13.29 25.57 15.77
CA PRO A 65 12.25 25.27 14.80
C PRO A 65 11.94 23.77 14.73
N LEU A 66 10.65 23.43 14.63
CA LEU A 66 10.20 22.04 14.57
C LEU A 66 10.86 21.27 13.43
N SER A 67 11.00 21.90 12.27
CA SER A 67 11.70 21.38 11.08
C SER A 67 13.07 20.80 11.44
N GLN A 68 13.91 21.59 12.13
CA GLN A 68 15.26 21.18 12.51
C GLN A 68 15.25 20.01 13.51
N ARG A 69 14.32 20.03 14.47
CA ARG A 69 14.16 18.94 15.45
C ARG A 69 13.75 17.63 14.77
N VAL A 70 12.80 17.69 13.83
CA VAL A 70 12.31 16.53 13.08
C VAL A 70 13.38 15.99 12.13
N GLU A 71 14.10 16.84 11.39
CA GLU A 71 15.22 16.44 10.54
C GLU A 71 16.31 15.70 11.33
N TYR A 72 16.69 16.27 12.49
CA TYR A 72 17.67 15.62 13.38
C TYR A 72 17.14 14.26 13.87
N ALA A 73 15.87 14.20 14.27
CA ALA A 73 15.24 12.97 14.72
C ALA A 73 15.24 11.88 13.63
N ILE A 74 14.92 12.21 12.38
CA ILE A 74 14.94 11.28 11.25
C ILE A 74 16.36 10.77 11.01
N TRP A 75 17.34 11.66 10.92
CA TRP A 75 18.74 11.27 10.74
C TRP A 75 19.21 10.33 11.86
N LYS A 76 18.93 10.69 13.11
CA LYS A 76 19.34 9.90 14.29
C LYS A 76 18.61 8.55 14.34
N TYR A 77 17.33 8.52 13.95
CA TYR A 77 16.55 7.29 13.83
C TYR A 77 17.16 6.36 12.77
N ARG A 78 17.49 6.87 11.58
CA ARG A 78 18.17 6.11 10.52
C ARG A 78 19.54 5.57 10.95
N LYS A 79 20.31 6.33 11.74
CA LYS A 79 21.62 5.91 12.26
C LYS A 79 21.50 4.78 13.30
N ASN A 80 20.42 4.78 14.09
CA ASN A 80 20.19 3.81 15.15
C ASN A 80 19.31 2.61 14.75
N HIS A 81 18.79 2.56 13.52
CA HIS A 81 17.94 1.46 13.04
C HIS A 81 18.45 0.85 11.74
N LYS A 82 18.25 -0.45 11.58
CA LYS A 82 18.56 -1.15 10.35
C LYS A 82 17.35 -1.14 9.42
N PHE A 83 17.52 -0.56 8.24
CA PHE A 83 16.51 -0.59 7.17
C PHE A 83 16.86 -1.65 6.12
N THR A 84 15.87 -2.46 5.72
CA THR A 84 15.92 -3.16 4.43
C THR A 84 15.54 -2.18 3.31
N GLU A 85 15.73 -2.57 2.05
CA GLU A 85 15.42 -1.71 0.91
C GLU A 85 13.91 -1.40 0.85
N GLU A 86 13.07 -2.41 1.12
CA GLU A 86 11.61 -2.30 1.12
C GLU A 86 11.13 -1.40 2.27
N LYS A 87 11.63 -1.64 3.48
CA LYS A 87 11.27 -0.82 4.66
C LYS A 87 11.74 0.62 4.52
N LYS A 88 12.89 0.84 3.88
CA LYS A 88 13.36 2.19 3.55
C LYS A 88 12.41 2.85 2.56
N ALA A 89 12.00 2.16 1.50
CA ALA A 89 11.09 2.71 0.50
C ALA A 89 9.73 3.12 1.11
N ILE A 90 9.18 2.30 2.02
CA ILE A 90 7.95 2.63 2.76
C ILE A 90 8.16 3.87 3.63
N PHE A 91 9.23 3.90 4.43
CA PHE A 91 9.51 5.04 5.30
C PHE A 91 9.73 6.34 4.52
N ASP A 92 10.53 6.29 3.44
CA ASP A 92 10.81 7.45 2.59
C ASP A 92 9.55 7.97 1.89
N ASN A 93 8.60 7.10 1.54
CA ASN A 93 7.32 7.46 0.94
C ASN A 93 6.38 8.12 1.95
N TYR A 94 6.32 7.62 3.19
CA TYR A 94 5.59 8.27 4.27
C TYR A 94 6.13 9.67 4.60
N LEU A 95 7.45 9.80 4.73
CA LEU A 95 8.07 11.11 4.98
C LEU A 95 7.78 12.10 3.85
N LYS A 96 7.85 11.64 2.59
CA LYS A 96 7.46 12.44 1.41
C LYS A 96 6.02 12.90 1.45
N PHE A 97 5.11 12.00 1.83
CA PHE A 97 3.71 12.34 1.98
C PHE A 97 3.49 13.41 3.06
N GLY A 98 4.25 13.33 4.17
CA GLY A 98 4.27 14.37 5.21
C GLY A 98 5.03 15.65 4.83
N GLY A 99 5.35 15.88 3.56
CA GLY A 99 6.03 17.10 3.08
C GLY A 99 7.54 17.12 3.22
N ILE A 100 8.18 16.02 3.62
CA ILE A 100 9.63 15.93 3.81
C ILE A 100 10.29 15.48 2.53
N ILE A 101 11.23 16.28 2.03
CA ILE A 101 12.03 15.91 0.85
C ILE A 101 12.97 14.78 1.24
N THR A 102 12.76 13.57 0.70
CA THR A 102 13.65 12.42 0.93
C THR A 102 14.43 12.02 -0.33
N GLY A 103 15.73 11.80 -0.21
CA GLY A 103 16.58 11.31 -1.30
C GLY A 103 18.00 11.84 -1.27
N GLN A 104 18.90 11.23 -2.04
CA GLN A 104 20.26 11.77 -2.21
C GLN A 104 20.19 13.05 -3.06
N ASN A 105 20.62 14.19 -2.51
CA ASN A 105 20.74 15.43 -3.28
C ASN A 105 21.70 15.23 -4.48
N MET A 106 21.14 15.04 -5.67
CA MET A 106 21.89 14.78 -6.91
C MET A 106 22.80 15.95 -7.33
N PHE A 107 22.62 17.13 -6.73
CA PHE A 107 23.37 18.35 -7.04
C PHE A 107 24.63 18.56 -6.19
N LEU A 108 24.89 17.74 -5.16
CA LEU A 108 26.05 17.95 -4.27
C LEU A 108 27.37 17.29 -4.77
N GLY A 109 27.37 16.67 -5.95
CA GLY A 109 28.55 15.95 -6.43
C GLY A 109 28.84 14.69 -5.58
N ARG A 110 29.72 13.81 -6.08
CA ARG A 110 30.14 12.63 -5.31
C ARG A 110 30.80 13.08 -4.01
N THR A 111 30.26 12.65 -2.87
CA THR A 111 30.94 12.69 -1.55
C THR A 111 32.39 12.29 -1.72
N THR A 112 33.31 13.19 -1.38
CA THR A 112 34.74 12.91 -1.46
C THR A 112 35.20 12.25 -0.16
N ALA A 113 36.37 11.59 -0.18
CA ALA A 113 36.94 10.97 1.02
C ALA A 113 37.26 11.96 2.16
N ALA A 114 37.04 13.27 1.95
CA ALA A 114 37.19 14.32 2.95
C ALA A 114 35.88 14.60 3.73
N ASP A 115 34.74 14.11 3.27
CA ASP A 115 33.42 14.28 3.92
C ASP A 115 33.09 13.12 4.89
N VAL A 116 34.12 12.32 5.18
CA VAL A 116 34.02 11.05 5.88
C VAL A 116 35.05 11.08 7.00
N ASP A 117 34.62 10.84 8.23
CA ASP A 117 35.52 10.77 9.39
C ASP A 117 36.47 9.56 9.31
N GLU A 118 37.47 9.49 10.22
CA GLU A 118 38.46 8.39 10.28
C GLU A 118 37.83 6.98 10.36
N ASP A 119 36.54 6.90 10.70
CA ASP A 119 35.75 5.67 10.84
C ASP A 119 34.91 5.31 9.60
N GLY A 120 34.78 6.21 8.62
CA GLY A 120 33.99 5.96 7.42
C GLY A 120 32.56 6.54 7.45
N GLU A 121 32.23 7.39 8.42
CA GLU A 121 30.89 7.94 8.64
C GLU A 121 30.79 9.41 8.16
N MET A 122 29.62 9.79 7.63
CA MET A 122 29.34 11.15 7.16
C MET A 122 29.04 12.08 8.37
N ASP A 123 29.66 13.26 8.41
CA ASP A 123 29.34 14.30 9.41
C ASP A 123 27.84 14.69 9.32
N TYR A 124 27.18 14.97 10.45
CA TYR A 124 25.79 15.43 10.47
C TYR A 124 25.58 16.68 9.60
N LYS A 125 26.58 17.57 9.51
CA LYS A 125 26.52 18.72 8.59
C LYS A 125 26.49 18.29 7.12
N ALA A 126 27.21 17.23 6.75
CA ALA A 126 27.17 16.65 5.39
C ALA A 126 25.88 15.84 5.15
N ALA A 127 25.34 15.19 6.18
CA ALA A 127 24.08 14.44 6.10
C ALA A 127 22.84 15.36 6.04
N LYS A 128 22.83 16.49 6.76
CA LYS A 128 21.79 17.53 6.72
C LYS A 128 21.64 18.14 5.33
N LEU A 129 22.74 18.27 4.60
CA LEU A 129 22.78 18.77 3.23
C LEU A 129 22.37 17.74 2.17
N ALA A 130 22.08 16.47 2.51
CA ALA A 130 22.09 15.40 1.53
C ALA A 130 20.91 14.40 1.53
N ILE A 131 20.04 14.32 2.54
CA ILE A 131 19.13 13.14 2.66
C ILE A 131 17.65 13.46 2.96
N ASP A 132 17.34 14.16 4.06
CA ASP A 132 15.96 14.45 4.47
C ASP A 132 15.85 15.93 4.90
N THR A 133 15.04 16.73 4.22
CA THR A 133 14.91 18.17 4.48
C THR A 133 13.45 18.61 4.48
N VAL A 134 13.07 19.45 5.44
CA VAL A 134 11.76 20.12 5.47
C VAL A 134 11.87 21.40 4.66
N PRO A 135 11.06 21.60 3.59
CA PRO A 135 11.09 22.84 2.82
C PRO A 135 10.81 24.06 3.69
N ASP A 136 11.62 25.12 3.54
CA ASP A 136 11.46 26.39 4.26
C ASP A 136 10.07 27.02 4.02
N GLU A 137 9.45 26.75 2.86
CA GLU A 137 8.11 27.21 2.49
C GLU A 137 7.00 26.61 3.37
N LEU A 138 7.25 25.47 4.03
CA LEU A 138 6.32 24.87 4.99
C LEU A 138 6.47 25.48 6.40
N GLU A 139 7.48 26.32 6.67
CA GLU A 139 7.66 26.97 7.97
C GLU A 139 6.71 28.17 8.17
N GLU A 140 6.20 28.78 7.08
CA GLU A 140 5.29 29.93 7.15
C GLU A 140 3.84 29.53 6.80
N GLY A 141 3.01 29.34 7.83
CA GLY A 141 1.54 29.27 7.68
C GLY A 141 0.93 27.89 7.40
N VAL A 142 1.73 26.82 7.39
CA VAL A 142 1.23 25.44 7.27
C VAL A 142 0.93 24.86 8.65
N GLU A 143 -0.28 24.36 8.83
CA GLU A 143 -0.68 23.64 10.04
C GLU A 143 -0.07 22.24 10.05
N VAL A 144 0.68 21.90 11.10
CA VAL A 144 1.33 20.58 11.22
C VAL A 144 0.41 19.63 11.98
N SER A 145 0.03 18.53 11.32
CA SER A 145 -0.81 17.48 11.91
C SER A 145 -0.24 16.08 11.62
N PHE A 146 0.35 15.46 12.63
CA PHE A 146 0.82 14.07 12.57
C PHE A 146 -0.36 13.10 12.45
N SER A 147 -1.49 13.40 13.10
CA SER A 147 -2.66 12.53 13.06
C SER A 147 -3.33 12.52 11.70
N GLU A 148 -3.50 13.67 11.05
CA GLU A 148 -4.04 13.74 9.68
C GLU A 148 -3.09 13.10 8.67
N VAL A 149 -1.78 13.35 8.77
CA VAL A 149 -0.79 12.70 7.91
C VAL A 149 -0.89 11.17 8.03
N ALA A 150 -0.96 10.63 9.25
CA ALA A 150 -1.12 9.19 9.44
C ALA A 150 -2.47 8.67 8.90
N GLN A 151 -3.55 9.42 9.11
CA GLN A 151 -4.90 9.04 8.70
C GLN A 151 -5.04 9.01 7.17
N VAL A 152 -4.64 10.07 6.48
CA VAL A 152 -4.76 10.17 5.02
C VAL A 152 -3.78 9.22 4.35
N TYR A 153 -2.56 9.09 4.89
CA TYR A 153 -1.56 8.17 4.34
C TYR A 153 -2.07 6.73 4.34
N PHE A 154 -2.45 6.19 5.50
CA PHE A 154 -2.91 4.79 5.59
C PHE A 154 -4.35 4.59 5.12
N GLY A 155 -5.18 5.63 5.23
CA GLY A 155 -6.56 5.60 4.81
C GLY A 155 -6.71 5.58 3.29
N ASN A 156 -5.84 6.30 2.57
CA ASN A 156 -6.03 6.56 1.14
C ASN A 156 -4.72 6.38 0.35
N THR A 157 -3.71 7.22 0.61
CA THR A 157 -2.54 7.37 -0.25
C THR A 157 -1.74 6.07 -0.43
N PHE A 158 -1.46 5.36 0.66
CA PHE A 158 -0.70 4.10 0.66
C PHE A 158 -1.31 3.04 -0.26
N ILE A 159 -2.65 2.95 -0.28
CA ILE A 159 -3.40 1.98 -1.08
C ILE A 159 -3.53 2.45 -2.52
N ARG A 160 -3.74 3.76 -2.71
CA ARG A 160 -3.99 4.38 -4.01
C ARG A 160 -2.74 4.40 -4.90
N GLU A 161 -1.58 4.73 -4.35
CA GLU A 161 -0.33 4.80 -5.12
C GLU A 161 0.09 3.46 -5.71
N GLY A 162 -0.40 2.33 -5.17
CA GLY A 162 -0.15 0.99 -5.70
C GLY A 162 1.33 0.60 -5.70
N ARG A 163 2.20 1.39 -5.07
CA ARG A 163 3.65 1.18 -5.01
C ARG A 163 3.99 -0.06 -4.18
N PHE A 164 3.18 -0.35 -3.17
CA PHE A 164 3.33 -1.45 -2.26
C PHE A 164 2.19 -2.44 -2.46
N ILE A 165 2.53 -3.65 -2.90
CA ILE A 165 1.55 -4.64 -3.37
C ILE A 165 1.59 -5.90 -2.50
N ALA A 166 2.73 -6.20 -1.88
CA ALA A 166 2.90 -7.44 -1.14
C ALA A 166 2.15 -7.36 0.20
N MET A 167 1.66 -8.52 0.65
CA MET A 167 1.01 -8.63 1.97
C MET A 167 1.92 -8.13 3.11
N GLN A 168 3.23 -8.37 2.99
CA GLN A 168 4.19 -7.94 3.98
C GLN A 168 4.28 -6.41 4.08
N ASP A 169 4.09 -5.68 2.98
CA ASP A 169 4.14 -4.21 3.00
C ASP A 169 2.99 -3.64 3.85
N PHE A 170 1.79 -4.22 3.75
CA PHE A 170 0.61 -3.84 4.55
C PHE A 170 0.77 -4.18 6.04
N VAL A 171 1.70 -5.10 6.39
CA VAL A 171 2.06 -5.42 7.77
C VAL A 171 3.20 -4.52 8.26
N ASP A 172 4.23 -4.31 7.44
CA ASP A 172 5.44 -3.59 7.83
C ASP A 172 5.21 -2.08 7.91
N ALA A 173 4.42 -1.49 7.00
CA ALA A 173 4.22 -0.04 6.95
C ALA A 173 3.70 0.58 8.26
N PRO A 174 2.59 0.09 8.86
CA PRO A 174 2.14 0.63 10.15
C PRO A 174 3.12 0.34 11.29
N ASN A 175 3.89 -0.75 11.25
CA ASN A 175 4.90 -1.02 12.27
C ASN A 175 6.09 -0.05 12.19
N ILE A 176 6.58 0.25 10.99
CA ILE A 176 7.67 1.21 10.76
C ILE A 176 7.27 2.60 11.25
N ILE A 177 6.07 3.05 10.91
CA ILE A 177 5.60 4.40 11.23
C ILE A 177 5.27 4.51 12.73
N ASP A 178 4.66 3.50 13.35
CA ASP A 178 4.44 3.52 14.81
C ASP A 178 5.77 3.56 15.59
N ALA A 179 6.78 2.78 15.16
CA ALA A 179 8.09 2.81 15.79
C ALA A 179 8.76 4.20 15.68
N PHE A 180 8.63 4.87 14.53
CA PHE A 180 9.14 6.22 14.35
C PHE A 180 8.37 7.25 15.19
N LEU A 181 7.04 7.22 15.19
CA LEU A 181 6.24 8.11 16.03
C LEU A 181 6.52 7.90 17.52
N LYS A 182 6.68 6.64 17.95
CA LYS A 182 7.12 6.31 19.32
C LYS A 182 8.50 6.88 19.62
N TYR A 183 9.43 6.81 18.66
CA TYR A 183 10.74 7.42 18.79
C TYR A 183 10.67 8.94 18.99
N LEU A 184 9.81 9.64 18.25
CA LEU A 184 9.58 11.08 18.45
C LEU A 184 9.07 11.40 19.86
N GLN A 185 8.20 10.55 20.41
CA GLN A 185 7.71 10.68 21.79
C GLN A 185 8.80 10.44 22.83
N ILE A 186 9.57 9.35 22.71
CA ILE A 186 10.64 8.99 23.66
C ILE A 186 11.70 10.09 23.73
N ARG A 187 12.09 10.66 22.58
CA ARG A 187 13.10 11.73 22.52
C ARG A 187 12.53 13.13 22.74
N ASN A 188 11.22 13.25 23.02
CA ASN A 188 10.52 14.51 23.21
C ASN A 188 10.82 15.51 22.08
N VAL A 189 10.76 15.05 20.83
CA VAL A 189 11.16 15.85 19.65
C VAL A 189 10.22 17.02 19.42
N ALA A 190 8.93 16.83 19.68
CA ALA A 190 7.86 17.80 19.44
C ALA A 190 6.85 17.81 20.60
N PRO A 191 7.23 18.29 21.81
CA PRO A 191 6.36 18.32 22.98
C PRO A 191 5.05 19.07 22.74
N GLU A 192 5.08 20.12 21.93
CA GLU A 192 3.93 20.94 21.59
C GLU A 192 2.88 20.19 20.74
N TYR A 193 3.26 19.07 20.12
CA TYR A 193 2.38 18.17 19.36
C TYR A 193 2.22 16.79 20.03
N ALA A 194 2.54 16.65 21.32
CA ALA A 194 2.54 15.36 22.01
C ALA A 194 1.19 14.63 21.94
N ASP A 195 0.08 15.37 22.13
CA ASP A 195 -1.29 14.85 22.03
C ASP A 195 -1.62 14.40 20.61
N ASP A 196 -1.16 15.15 19.61
CA ASP A 196 -1.40 14.84 18.21
C ASP A 196 -0.60 13.62 17.74
N ILE A 197 0.65 13.48 18.18
CA ILE A 197 1.45 12.27 17.96
C ILE A 197 0.79 11.06 18.63
N ALA A 198 0.20 11.23 19.82
CA ALA A 198 -0.53 10.15 20.48
C ALA A 198 -1.78 9.73 19.68
N LYS A 199 -2.53 10.68 19.11
CA LYS A 199 -3.64 10.39 18.19
C LYS A 199 -3.17 9.68 16.93
N ALA A 200 -2.07 10.15 16.32
CA ALA A 200 -1.47 9.51 15.16
C ALA A 200 -1.14 8.05 15.45
N ARG A 201 -0.52 7.74 16.58
CA ARG A 201 -0.21 6.35 16.99
C ARG A 201 -1.46 5.50 17.23
N ALA A 202 -2.57 6.08 17.69
CA ALA A 202 -3.83 5.36 17.80
C ALA A 202 -4.37 4.95 16.40
N ILE A 203 -4.30 5.86 15.43
CA ILE A 203 -4.64 5.58 14.01
C ILE A 203 -3.72 4.49 13.45
N VAL A 204 -2.40 4.60 13.68
CA VAL A 204 -1.45 3.58 13.21
C VAL A 204 -1.73 2.21 13.85
N SER A 205 -2.14 2.18 15.12
CA SER A 205 -2.52 0.95 15.81
C SER A 205 -3.74 0.30 15.16
N GLN A 206 -4.72 1.09 14.72
CA GLN A 206 -5.85 0.62 13.92
C GLN A 206 -5.38 0.11 12.53
N ALA A 207 -4.47 0.83 11.89
CA ALA A 207 -3.89 0.46 10.59
C ALA A 207 -3.15 -0.90 10.64
N LYS A 208 -2.46 -1.24 11.74
CA LYS A 208 -1.83 -2.56 11.94
C LYS A 208 -2.81 -3.72 11.80
N VAL A 209 -4.09 -3.50 12.15
CA VAL A 209 -5.14 -4.51 12.08
C VAL A 209 -5.88 -4.46 10.74
N GLU A 210 -6.25 -3.26 10.29
CA GLU A 210 -7.13 -3.10 9.14
C GLU A 210 -6.43 -3.17 7.79
N LEU A 211 -5.18 -2.71 7.65
CA LEU A 211 -4.46 -2.75 6.36
C LEU A 211 -4.25 -4.18 5.84
N PRO A 212 -3.77 -5.15 6.66
CA PRO A 212 -3.73 -6.55 6.27
C PRO A 212 -5.08 -7.09 5.78
N LYS A 213 -6.16 -6.70 6.46
CA LYS A 213 -7.53 -7.08 6.09
C LYS A 213 -7.97 -6.46 4.77
N CYS A 214 -7.71 -5.16 4.56
CA CYS A 214 -7.96 -4.49 3.28
C CYS A 214 -7.27 -5.22 2.13
N LYS A 215 -6.01 -5.64 2.33
CA LYS A 215 -5.28 -6.40 1.31
C LYS A 215 -5.92 -7.76 1.01
N LYS A 216 -6.36 -8.49 2.05
CA LYS A 216 -7.08 -9.76 1.89
C LYS A 216 -8.37 -9.58 1.11
N VAL A 217 -9.22 -8.65 1.55
CA VAL A 217 -10.49 -8.32 0.87
C VAL A 217 -10.26 -7.90 -0.58
N SER A 218 -9.19 -7.13 -0.87
CA SER A 218 -8.84 -6.70 -2.23
C SER A 218 -8.49 -7.87 -3.18
N VAL A 219 -7.93 -8.96 -2.65
CA VAL A 219 -7.61 -10.16 -3.42
C VAL A 219 -8.85 -11.03 -3.63
N ASP A 220 -9.70 -11.14 -2.61
CA ASP A 220 -10.80 -12.09 -2.59
C ASP A 220 -12.08 -11.52 -3.23
N MET A 221 -12.28 -10.19 -3.18
CA MET A 221 -13.40 -9.53 -3.86
C MET A 221 -13.28 -9.60 -5.40
N PRO A 222 -14.40 -9.67 -6.14
CA PRO A 222 -15.78 -9.60 -5.66
C PRO A 222 -16.35 -10.94 -5.13
N GLY A 223 -15.55 -11.99 -5.04
CA GLY A 223 -16.01 -13.33 -4.62
C GLY A 223 -16.54 -14.19 -5.76
N LYS A 224 -16.73 -15.48 -5.47
CA LYS A 224 -17.17 -16.51 -6.42
C LYS A 224 -18.60 -16.29 -6.88
N LEU A 225 -19.53 -15.96 -5.98
CA LEU A 225 -20.93 -15.70 -6.34
C LEU A 225 -21.07 -14.47 -7.24
N ASN A 226 -20.39 -13.37 -6.92
CA ASN A 226 -20.51 -12.17 -7.72
C ASN A 226 -19.81 -12.30 -9.07
N ARG A 227 -18.68 -13.02 -9.16
CA ARG A 227 -18.09 -13.43 -10.45
C ARG A 227 -19.08 -14.28 -11.27
N ALA A 228 -19.76 -15.22 -10.63
CA ALA A 228 -20.81 -16.01 -11.29
C ALA A 228 -21.97 -15.13 -11.80
N CYS A 229 -22.40 -14.14 -11.01
CA CYS A 229 -23.41 -13.16 -11.45
C CYS A 229 -22.94 -12.36 -12.67
N ALA A 230 -21.68 -11.90 -12.69
CA ALA A 230 -21.12 -11.21 -13.85
C ALA A 230 -21.08 -12.09 -15.11
N ILE A 231 -20.75 -13.39 -14.98
CA ILE A 231 -20.78 -14.34 -16.12
C ILE A 231 -22.21 -14.59 -16.63
N VAL A 232 -23.18 -14.67 -15.72
CA VAL A 232 -24.58 -15.01 -16.06
C VAL A 232 -25.34 -13.81 -16.62
N PHE A 233 -25.20 -12.64 -16.00
CA PHE A 233 -26.00 -11.43 -16.26
C PHE A 233 -25.24 -10.29 -16.90
N GLY A 234 -23.91 -10.25 -16.78
CA GLY A 234 -23.08 -9.19 -17.33
C GLY A 234 -23.23 -9.08 -18.84
N ASP A 235 -22.94 -7.89 -19.35
CA ASP A 235 -22.95 -7.68 -20.80
C ASP A 235 -21.84 -8.53 -21.45
N GLU A 236 -22.17 -9.16 -22.57
CA GLU A 236 -21.28 -10.02 -23.33
C GLU A 236 -20.09 -9.22 -23.90
N SER A 237 -20.07 -7.90 -23.74
CA SER A 237 -18.96 -6.99 -24.11
C SER A 237 -17.78 -6.96 -23.12
N ILE A 238 -17.92 -7.54 -21.92
CA ILE A 238 -16.75 -7.90 -21.07
C ILE A 238 -16.17 -9.26 -21.51
N SER A 239 -16.91 -10.02 -22.33
CA SER A 239 -16.29 -11.01 -23.20
C SER A 239 -15.63 -10.26 -24.36
N MET A 240 -14.38 -10.61 -24.67
CA MET A 240 -13.67 -10.16 -25.88
C MET A 240 -14.66 -10.08 -27.05
N ASP A 241 -14.68 -9.03 -27.87
CA ASP A 241 -15.56 -8.97 -29.06
C ASP A 241 -15.55 -10.31 -29.81
N MET A 242 -16.65 -11.06 -29.69
CA MET A 242 -16.80 -12.42 -30.21
C MET A 242 -17.42 -12.44 -31.62
N SER A 243 -17.61 -11.26 -32.24
CA SER A 243 -18.26 -11.16 -33.56
C SER A 243 -17.51 -11.95 -34.64
N TRP A 244 -16.19 -12.10 -34.51
CA TRP A 244 -15.36 -12.95 -35.37
C TRP A 244 -15.58 -14.47 -35.16
N MET A 245 -16.26 -14.88 -34.10
CA MET A 245 -16.55 -16.30 -33.79
C MET A 245 -17.87 -16.79 -34.38
N ASN A 246 -18.71 -15.92 -34.94
CA ASN A 246 -19.98 -16.33 -35.56
C ASN A 246 -19.81 -17.32 -36.71
N ASP A 247 -18.65 -17.30 -37.39
CA ASP A 247 -18.28 -18.25 -38.45
C ASP A 247 -17.26 -19.32 -37.98
N ALA A 248 -16.99 -19.40 -36.67
CA ALA A 248 -15.96 -20.31 -36.14
C ALA A 248 -16.44 -21.77 -36.09
N SER A 249 -15.52 -22.69 -36.35
CA SER A 249 -15.81 -24.12 -36.24
C SER A 249 -16.10 -24.54 -34.79
N ALA A 250 -16.89 -25.60 -34.60
CA ALA A 250 -17.19 -26.15 -33.27
C ALA A 250 -15.91 -26.52 -32.47
N LYS A 251 -14.81 -26.88 -33.14
CA LYS A 251 -13.52 -27.16 -32.51
C LYS A 251 -12.86 -25.88 -31.96
N THR A 252 -13.01 -24.77 -32.66
CA THR A 252 -12.50 -23.45 -32.25
C THR A 252 -13.29 -22.89 -31.07
N MET A 253 -14.62 -23.03 -31.09
CA MET A 253 -15.46 -22.70 -29.94
C MET A 253 -15.09 -23.53 -28.70
N LYS A 254 -14.83 -24.83 -28.89
CA LYS A 254 -14.43 -25.71 -27.77
C LYS A 254 -13.08 -25.32 -27.16
N MET A 255 -12.05 -25.08 -27.98
CA MET A 255 -10.74 -24.63 -27.47
C MET A 255 -10.80 -23.26 -26.80
N PHE A 256 -11.66 -22.35 -27.28
CA PHE A 256 -11.83 -21.06 -26.65
C PHE A 256 -12.64 -21.14 -25.34
N SER A 257 -13.63 -22.03 -25.26
CA SER A 257 -14.31 -22.34 -23.99
C SER A 257 -13.32 -22.89 -22.97
N GLU A 258 -12.46 -23.83 -23.38
CA GLU A 258 -11.39 -24.37 -22.52
C GLU A 258 -10.39 -23.28 -22.09
N PHE A 259 -10.08 -22.31 -22.97
CA PHE A 259 -9.25 -21.14 -22.63
C PHE A 259 -9.95 -20.16 -21.69
N LEU A 260 -11.24 -19.88 -21.88
CA LEU A 260 -12.02 -19.07 -20.93
C LEU A 260 -12.12 -19.76 -19.57
N ASP A 261 -12.27 -21.09 -19.55
CA ASP A 261 -12.24 -21.86 -18.30
C ASP A 261 -10.86 -21.75 -17.62
N GLU A 262 -9.77 -21.73 -18.39
CA GLU A 262 -8.41 -21.55 -17.88
C GLU A 262 -8.16 -20.11 -17.38
N VAL A 263 -8.74 -19.09 -18.02
CA VAL A 263 -8.49 -17.67 -17.73
C VAL A 263 -9.46 -17.10 -16.68
N VAL A 264 -10.74 -17.49 -16.72
CA VAL A 264 -11.82 -17.01 -15.84
C VAL A 264 -12.02 -17.96 -14.65
N GLY A 265 -11.60 -19.24 -14.77
CA GLY A 265 -11.66 -20.23 -13.70
C GLY A 265 -13.07 -20.73 -13.36
N MET A 266 -14.08 -20.42 -14.18
CA MET A 266 -15.47 -20.84 -13.96
C MET A 266 -16.24 -20.92 -15.29
N THR A 267 -16.88 -22.06 -15.54
CA THR A 267 -17.74 -22.24 -16.71
C THR A 267 -19.08 -21.50 -16.53
N ARG A 268 -19.76 -21.16 -17.64
CA ARG A 268 -21.11 -20.55 -17.57
C ARG A 268 -22.14 -21.48 -16.90
N GLU A 269 -22.00 -22.80 -17.03
CA GLU A 269 -22.88 -23.77 -16.39
C GLU A 269 -22.68 -23.78 -14.86
N GLU A 270 -21.44 -23.80 -14.38
CA GLU A 270 -21.12 -23.69 -12.96
C GLU A 270 -21.60 -22.36 -12.39
N ALA A 271 -21.34 -21.25 -13.09
CA ALA A 271 -21.81 -19.93 -12.71
C ALA A 271 -23.34 -19.91 -12.55
N THR A 272 -24.05 -20.47 -13.52
CA THR A 272 -25.51 -20.60 -13.51
C THR A 272 -26.00 -21.39 -12.29
N ASN A 273 -25.33 -22.49 -11.95
CA ASN A 273 -25.70 -23.31 -10.78
C ASN A 273 -25.48 -22.57 -9.46
N ILE A 274 -24.36 -21.86 -9.33
CA ILE A 274 -24.06 -21.03 -8.15
C ILE A 274 -25.13 -19.95 -7.98
N VAL A 275 -25.41 -19.18 -9.04
CA VAL A 275 -26.41 -18.11 -8.98
C VAL A 275 -27.81 -18.66 -8.66
N ARG A 276 -28.23 -19.76 -9.30
CA ARG A 276 -29.53 -20.40 -9.00
C ARG A 276 -29.64 -20.87 -7.54
N SER A 277 -28.54 -21.33 -6.94
CA SER A 277 -28.55 -21.76 -5.54
C SER A 277 -28.87 -20.61 -4.57
N GLN A 278 -28.53 -19.38 -4.93
CA GLN A 278 -28.73 -18.19 -4.10
C GLN A 278 -29.96 -17.37 -4.48
N MET A 279 -30.23 -17.20 -5.78
CA MET A 279 -31.28 -16.32 -6.31
C MET A 279 -32.53 -17.07 -6.81
N GLY A 280 -32.52 -18.41 -6.85
CA GLY A 280 -33.65 -19.20 -7.34
C GLY A 280 -33.76 -19.22 -8.86
N ASP A 281 -34.97 -18.97 -9.41
CA ASP A 281 -35.18 -18.91 -10.85
C ASP A 281 -34.66 -17.59 -11.42
N ILE A 282 -33.69 -17.72 -12.34
CA ILE A 282 -33.01 -16.61 -13.00
C ILE A 282 -33.55 -16.32 -14.40
N LYS A 283 -34.59 -17.03 -14.84
CA LYS A 283 -35.14 -16.88 -16.19
C LYS A 283 -35.74 -15.48 -16.37
N GLY A 284 -35.22 -14.73 -17.36
CA GLY A 284 -35.66 -13.37 -17.65
C GLY A 284 -35.06 -12.29 -16.74
N VAL A 285 -34.22 -12.69 -15.78
CA VAL A 285 -33.43 -11.74 -14.97
C VAL A 285 -32.34 -11.13 -15.85
N HIS A 286 -32.24 -9.81 -15.82
CA HIS A 286 -31.28 -9.03 -16.59
C HIS A 286 -30.84 -7.80 -15.78
N VAL A 287 -29.73 -7.19 -16.17
CA VAL A 287 -29.23 -5.97 -15.53
C VAL A 287 -30.13 -4.79 -15.90
N LEU A 288 -30.66 -4.10 -14.89
CA LEU A 288 -31.44 -2.86 -15.05
C LEU A 288 -30.58 -1.61 -15.02
N LYS A 289 -29.55 -1.61 -14.17
CA LYS A 289 -28.70 -0.44 -13.91
C LYS A 289 -27.31 -0.91 -13.49
N THR A 290 -26.29 -0.32 -14.09
CA THR A 290 -24.90 -0.44 -13.63
C THR A 290 -24.46 0.90 -13.06
N LEU A 291 -23.86 0.85 -11.87
CA LEU A 291 -23.24 1.98 -11.21
C LEU A 291 -21.73 1.76 -11.21
N ASN A 292 -20.99 2.64 -11.87
CA ASN A 292 -19.53 2.56 -11.97
C ASN A 292 -18.88 3.50 -10.95
N PHE A 293 -17.73 3.07 -10.42
CA PHE A 293 -16.86 3.88 -9.54
C PHE A 293 -17.57 4.43 -8.29
N VAL A 294 -18.59 3.75 -7.78
CA VAL A 294 -19.29 4.16 -6.56
C VAL A 294 -18.33 4.03 -5.39
N LEU A 295 -18.20 5.09 -4.59
CA LEU A 295 -17.52 4.99 -3.30
C LEU A 295 -18.52 4.45 -2.28
N ALA A 296 -18.30 3.23 -1.79
CA ALA A 296 -19.24 2.53 -0.94
C ALA A 296 -18.58 2.12 0.38
N LYS A 297 -19.28 2.37 1.48
CA LYS A 297 -18.86 2.08 2.86
C LYS A 297 -19.62 0.89 3.41
N VAL A 298 -18.93 -0.03 4.08
CA VAL A 298 -19.56 -1.13 4.81
C VAL A 298 -20.27 -0.58 6.04
N THR A 299 -21.59 -0.70 6.10
CA THR A 299 -22.41 -0.14 7.20
C THR A 299 -23.11 -1.21 8.03
N SER A 300 -23.30 -2.41 7.49
CA SER A 300 -23.87 -3.53 8.24
C SER A 300 -23.24 -4.86 7.82
N ILE A 301 -22.78 -5.62 8.81
CA ILE A 301 -22.32 -7.00 8.66
C ILE A 301 -23.24 -7.87 9.54
N PRO A 302 -23.90 -8.90 8.98
CA PRO A 302 -24.79 -9.75 9.75
C PRO A 302 -24.00 -10.61 10.75
N PRO A 303 -24.63 -11.08 11.83
CA PRO A 303 -24.00 -12.05 12.72
C PRO A 303 -23.74 -13.36 11.97
N ILE A 304 -22.46 -13.76 11.87
CA ILE A 304 -22.05 -14.99 11.18
C ILE A 304 -21.94 -16.14 12.20
N PRO A 305 -22.58 -17.30 11.97
CA PRO A 305 -22.39 -18.48 12.80
C PRO A 305 -20.94 -18.98 12.79
N ALA A 306 -20.43 -19.38 13.95
CA ALA A 306 -19.03 -19.84 14.08
C ALA A 306 -18.76 -21.15 13.32
N ASP A 307 -19.77 -21.97 13.08
CA ASP A 307 -19.74 -23.24 12.36
C ASP A 307 -20.06 -23.10 10.86
N ALA A 308 -20.34 -21.89 10.38
CA ALA A 308 -20.59 -21.64 8.96
C ALA A 308 -19.33 -21.93 8.14
N GLN A 309 -19.52 -22.60 7.00
CA GLN A 309 -18.44 -22.91 6.07
C GLN A 309 -17.85 -21.62 5.46
N PRO A 310 -16.56 -21.60 5.08
CA PRO A 310 -15.92 -20.41 4.49
C PRO A 310 -16.60 -19.89 3.20
N ASP A 311 -17.22 -20.78 2.43
CA ASP A 311 -17.95 -20.49 1.20
C ASP A 311 -19.45 -20.21 1.44
N ALA A 312 -19.90 -20.20 2.69
CA ALA A 312 -21.28 -19.83 3.04
C ALA A 312 -21.51 -18.35 2.75
N PHE A 313 -22.70 -18.04 2.22
CA PHE A 313 -23.06 -16.72 1.74
C PHE A 313 -23.86 -15.92 2.77
N PHE A 314 -23.49 -14.65 2.94
CA PHE A 314 -24.22 -13.72 3.80
C PHE A 314 -24.37 -12.36 3.12
N LYS A 315 -25.47 -11.67 3.44
CA LYS A 315 -25.80 -10.35 2.89
C LYS A 315 -25.15 -9.25 3.74
N VAL A 316 -24.23 -8.50 3.13
CA VAL A 316 -23.55 -7.34 3.71
C VAL A 316 -24.13 -6.07 3.10
N THR A 317 -24.42 -5.07 3.93
CA THR A 317 -24.93 -3.78 3.45
C THR A 317 -23.79 -2.79 3.29
N PHE A 318 -23.68 -2.27 2.08
CA PHE A 318 -22.87 -1.11 1.75
C PHE A 318 -23.77 0.11 1.65
N THR A 319 -23.25 1.28 1.97
CA THR A 319 -23.92 2.58 1.77
C THR A 319 -23.02 3.47 0.95
N ASN A 320 -23.59 4.21 0.00
CA ASN A 320 -22.87 5.23 -0.74
C ASN A 320 -22.20 6.21 0.25
N TYR A 321 -20.90 6.41 0.08
CA TYR A 321 -20.07 7.18 0.99
C TYR A 321 -20.42 8.68 0.94
N ASP A 322 -20.72 9.19 -0.25
CA ASP A 322 -20.92 10.61 -0.53
C ASP A 322 -22.26 11.12 0.01
N ASP A 323 -23.35 10.37 -0.22
CA ASP A 323 -24.69 10.80 0.18
C ASP A 323 -25.21 10.16 1.48
N ASN A 324 -24.57 9.08 1.95
CA ASN A 324 -24.97 8.26 3.10
C ASN A 324 -26.46 7.83 3.09
N LYS A 325 -27.08 7.72 1.91
CA LYS A 325 -28.50 7.40 1.72
C LYS A 325 -28.70 6.16 0.88
N GLU A 326 -28.02 6.04 -0.25
CA GLU A 326 -28.18 4.86 -1.12
C GLU A 326 -27.51 3.64 -0.48
N THR A 327 -28.26 2.54 -0.36
CA THR A 327 -27.77 1.28 0.22
C THR A 327 -27.77 0.16 -0.80
N TYR A 328 -26.75 -0.69 -0.72
CA TYR A 328 -26.52 -1.82 -1.61
C TYR A 328 -26.30 -3.07 -0.77
N ASP A 329 -27.25 -3.99 -0.82
CA ASP A 329 -27.16 -5.28 -0.15
C ASP A 329 -26.46 -6.28 -1.07
N ILE A 330 -25.24 -6.67 -0.72
CA ILE A 330 -24.38 -7.53 -1.52
C ILE A 330 -24.16 -8.85 -0.79
N VAL A 331 -24.36 -9.95 -1.49
CA VAL A 331 -24.10 -11.27 -0.96
C VAL A 331 -22.62 -11.61 -1.16
N LEU A 332 -21.93 -11.95 -0.07
CA LEU A 332 -20.50 -12.28 -0.05
C LEU A 332 -20.26 -13.58 0.70
N GLU A 333 -19.18 -14.27 0.35
CA GLU A 333 -18.68 -15.45 1.05
C GLU A 333 -18.15 -15.08 2.44
N LYS A 334 -18.33 -15.97 3.42
CA LYS A 334 -17.83 -15.80 4.79
C LYS A 334 -16.35 -15.46 4.81
N GLU A 335 -15.52 -16.10 3.98
CA GLU A 335 -14.07 -15.85 3.95
C GLU A 335 -13.71 -14.38 3.64
N ILE A 336 -14.51 -13.71 2.81
CA ILE A 336 -14.36 -12.27 2.53
C ILE A 336 -14.84 -11.48 3.75
N ILE A 337 -15.99 -11.85 4.31
CA ILE A 337 -16.62 -11.13 5.41
C ILE A 337 -15.79 -11.19 6.70
N ASP A 338 -15.09 -12.29 6.96
CA ASP A 338 -14.18 -12.46 8.10
C ASP A 338 -13.06 -11.38 8.11
N ASN A 339 -12.76 -10.80 6.94
CA ASN A 339 -11.79 -9.72 6.77
C ASN A 339 -12.44 -8.34 6.63
N LEU A 340 -13.77 -8.22 6.50
CA LEU A 340 -14.44 -6.92 6.47
C LEU A 340 -14.46 -6.28 7.87
N VAL A 341 -14.40 -4.95 7.89
CA VAL A 341 -14.56 -4.13 9.09
C VAL A 341 -15.61 -3.06 8.81
N LEU A 342 -16.49 -2.80 9.77
CA LEU A 342 -17.48 -1.73 9.66
C LEU A 342 -16.77 -0.40 9.42
N GLY A 343 -17.29 0.38 8.47
CA GLY A 343 -16.69 1.63 8.03
C GLY A 343 -15.67 1.49 6.90
N MET A 344 -15.16 0.28 6.58
CA MET A 344 -14.29 0.09 5.41
C MET A 344 -14.96 0.64 4.15
N VAL A 345 -14.15 1.24 3.29
CA VAL A 345 -14.61 1.91 2.07
C VAL A 345 -14.00 1.22 0.86
N ALA A 346 -14.73 1.13 -0.25
CA ALA A 346 -14.23 0.58 -1.49
C ALA A 346 -14.78 1.37 -2.69
N ARG A 347 -13.99 1.46 -3.77
CA ARG A 347 -14.51 1.85 -5.09
C ARG A 347 -15.08 0.61 -5.75
N VAL A 348 -16.38 0.63 -6.05
CA VAL A 348 -17.11 -0.55 -6.54
C VAL A 348 -17.88 -0.27 -7.83
N THR A 349 -18.01 -1.31 -8.64
CA THR A 349 -18.98 -1.38 -9.73
C THR A 349 -20.12 -2.29 -9.30
N LEU A 350 -21.33 -1.76 -9.27
CA LEU A 350 -22.52 -2.44 -8.77
C LEU A 350 -23.56 -2.57 -9.87
N CYS A 351 -24.15 -3.76 -9.99
CA CYS A 351 -25.17 -4.05 -10.98
C CYS A 351 -26.47 -4.42 -10.29
N LYS A 352 -27.54 -3.68 -10.61
CA LYS A 352 -28.90 -3.95 -10.15
C LYS A 352 -29.61 -4.86 -11.13
N LEU A 353 -30.11 -5.98 -10.64
CA LEU A 353 -30.88 -6.94 -11.42
C LEU A 353 -32.37 -6.61 -11.43
N SER A 354 -33.09 -7.13 -12.44
CA SER A 354 -34.52 -6.91 -12.61
C SER A 354 -35.41 -7.55 -11.54
N ASN A 355 -34.87 -8.52 -10.79
CA ASN A 355 -35.50 -9.09 -9.60
C ASN A 355 -35.26 -8.26 -8.32
N GLY A 356 -34.52 -7.15 -8.41
CA GLY A 356 -34.24 -6.23 -7.30
C GLY A 356 -32.95 -6.49 -6.54
N GLU A 357 -32.28 -7.63 -6.77
CA GLU A 357 -30.99 -7.95 -6.13
C GLU A 357 -29.84 -7.13 -6.73
N TRP A 358 -28.79 -6.96 -5.93
CA TRP A 358 -27.53 -6.36 -6.38
C TRP A 358 -26.43 -7.40 -6.41
N TYR A 359 -25.54 -7.29 -7.39
CA TYR A 359 -24.25 -7.98 -7.36
C TYR A 359 -23.11 -7.00 -7.56
N LEU A 360 -21.95 -7.35 -6.99
CA LEU A 360 -20.72 -6.58 -7.06
C LEU A 360 -19.88 -7.05 -8.24
N GLU A 361 -19.85 -6.30 -9.33
CA GLU A 361 -19.08 -6.70 -10.51
C GLU A 361 -17.57 -6.55 -10.30
N LYS A 362 -17.16 -5.46 -9.65
CA LYS A 362 -15.76 -5.14 -9.40
C LYS A 362 -15.62 -4.38 -8.09
N ALA A 363 -14.55 -4.64 -7.36
CA ALA A 363 -14.13 -3.80 -6.26
C ALA A 363 -12.63 -3.51 -6.37
N THR A 364 -12.27 -2.24 -6.17
CA THR A 364 -10.90 -1.77 -6.15
C THR A 364 -10.73 -0.79 -5.00
N ARG A 365 -9.48 -0.49 -4.64
CA ARG A 365 -9.14 0.49 -3.58
C ARG A 365 -9.92 0.20 -2.29
N ILE A 366 -9.74 -1.00 -1.73
CA ILE A 366 -10.30 -1.34 -0.42
C ILE A 366 -9.53 -0.58 0.65
N MET A 367 -10.19 0.36 1.31
CA MET A 367 -9.64 1.32 2.27
C MET A 367 -10.18 1.02 3.67
N PRO A 368 -9.39 1.31 4.73
CA PRO A 368 -9.78 1.04 6.10
C PRO A 368 -10.92 1.95 6.56
N SER A 369 -11.48 1.66 7.74
CA SER A 369 -12.63 2.37 8.29
C SER A 369 -12.37 3.81 8.70
N PHE A 370 -11.09 4.16 8.91
CA PHE A 370 -10.64 5.53 9.17
C PHE A 370 -10.28 6.30 7.89
N TYR A 371 -10.72 5.80 6.71
CA TYR A 371 -10.58 6.49 5.43
C TYR A 371 -10.98 7.97 5.55
N MET A 372 -10.16 8.82 4.94
CA MET A 372 -10.36 10.24 4.83
C MET A 372 -9.99 10.65 3.41
N GLU A 373 -10.83 11.49 2.79
CA GLU A 373 -10.49 12.09 1.51
C GLU A 373 -9.31 13.03 1.68
N ASP A 374 -8.49 13.08 0.64
CA ASP A 374 -7.32 13.95 0.61
C ASP A 374 -7.75 15.28 -0.01
N ASP A 375 -8.20 16.22 0.82
CA ASP A 375 -8.71 17.53 0.37
C ASP A 375 -7.62 18.39 -0.31
N CYS A 376 -6.35 18.02 -0.15
CA CYS A 376 -5.21 18.75 -0.69
C CYS A 376 -4.91 18.41 -2.16
N LEU A 377 -5.56 17.39 -2.72
CA LEU A 377 -5.26 16.89 -4.05
C LEU A 377 -6.57 16.43 -4.72
N CYS A 378 -6.95 17.08 -5.82
CA CYS A 378 -8.19 16.77 -6.53
C CYS A 378 -8.00 15.58 -7.49
N GLU A 379 -9.07 14.88 -7.89
CA GLU A 379 -8.97 13.73 -8.82
C GLU A 379 -8.21 14.07 -10.12
N GLU A 380 -8.20 15.34 -10.55
CA GLU A 380 -7.44 15.83 -11.72
C GLU A 380 -5.91 15.91 -11.49
N ASP A 381 -5.44 15.96 -10.24
CA ASP A 381 -4.00 15.96 -9.90
C ASP A 381 -3.37 14.55 -9.99
N TYR A 382 -4.17 13.53 -10.31
CA TYR A 382 -3.79 12.12 -10.18
C TYR A 382 -3.92 11.27 -11.45
N ASP A 383 -4.31 11.85 -12.59
CA ASP A 383 -4.29 11.15 -13.88
C ASP A 383 -2.86 11.16 -14.46
N TYR A 384 -2.11 10.09 -14.15
CA TYR A 384 -0.88 9.70 -14.86
C TYR A 384 -0.80 8.19 -15.11
#